data_AF-C7DBL6-F1
#
_entry.id   AF-C7DBL6-F1
#
_cell.length_a   1.000
_cell.length_b   1.000
_cell.length_c   1.000
_cell.angle_alpha   90.00
_cell.angle_beta   90.00
_cell.angle_gamma   90.00
#
_symmetry.space_group_name_H-M   'P 1'
#
loop_
_entity.id
_entity.type
_entity.pdbx_description
1 polymer ?
#
loop_
_entity_poly.entity_id
_entity_poly.type
_entity_poly.pdbx_seq_one_letter_code
_entity_poly.pdbx_strand_id
1 'polypeptide(L)' 'MTNLQVLLLIGAFITLTLGSFIWYIATWDAEAEQPITYLTPQTMGAFL' A
#
# COMPACT_ATOMS: atom_id res chain seq x y z
N MET A 1 32.64 -2.70 -6.13
CA MET A 1 31.85 -2.35 -4.92
C MET A 1 32.44 -3.09 -3.74
N THR A 2 32.56 -2.45 -2.58
CA THR A 2 33.04 -3.11 -1.35
C THR A 2 31.87 -3.74 -0.58
N ASN A 3 32.15 -4.71 0.30
CA ASN A 3 31.13 -5.34 1.14
C ASN A 3 30.36 -4.30 1.98
N LEU A 4 31.05 -3.26 2.46
CA LEU A 4 30.43 -2.15 3.18
C LEU A 4 29.38 -1.44 2.31
N GLN A 5 29.68 -1.14 1.05
CA GLN A 5 28.74 -0.48 0.14
C GLN A 5 27.52 -1.36 -0.12
N VAL A 6 27.71 -2.67 -0.27
CA VAL A 6 26.61 -3.63 -0.45
C VAL A 6 25.74 -3.70 0.80
N LEU A 7 26.34 -3.77 1.98
CA LEU A 7 25.60 -3.76 3.26
C LEU A 7 24.81 -2.47 3.46
N LEU A 8 25.37 -1.33 3.08
CA LEU A 8 24.66 -0.04 3.12
C LEU A 8 23.47 0.00 2.16
N LEU A 9 23.62 -0.54 0.94
CA LEU A 9 22.51 -0.62 -0.01
C LEU A 9 21.39 -1.53 0.49
N ILE A 10 21.74 -2.69 1.06
CA ILE A 10 20.78 -3.61 1.67
C ILE A 10 20.06 -2.94 2.84
N GLY A 11 20.82 -2.29 3.74
CA GLY A 11 20.25 -1.55 4.87
C GLY A 11 19.29 -0.46 4.41
N ALA A 12 19.72 0.37 3.45
CA ALA A 12 18.87 1.42 2.87
C ALA A 12 17.61 0.84 2.24
N PHE A 13 17.71 -0.24 1.48
CA PHE A 13 16.57 -0.92 0.88
C PHE A 13 15.58 -1.39 1.96
N ILE A 14 16.05 -2.10 2.99
CA ILE A 14 15.20 -2.59 4.08
C ILE A 14 14.53 -1.43 4.82
N THR A 15 15.28 -0.39 5.17
CA THR A 15 14.74 0.78 5.88
C THR A 15 13.69 1.51 5.05
N LEU A 16 13.92 1.70 3.76
CA LEU A 16 12.94 2.34 2.87
C LEU A 16 11.69 1.46 2.72
N THR A 17 11.83 0.16 2.50
CA THR A 17 10.70 -0.76 2.32
C THR A 17 9.88 -0.89 3.60
N LEU A 18 10.50 -1.22 4.73
CA LEU A 18 9.79 -1.38 5.98
C LEU A 18 9.28 -0.05 6.52
N GLY A 19 10.06 1.02 6.41
CA GLY A 19 9.67 2.35 6.85
C GLY A 19 8.47 2.88 6.08
N SER A 20 8.47 2.76 4.75
CA SER A 20 7.32 3.18 3.93
C SER A 20 6.09 2.31 4.18
N PHE A 21 6.26 1.00 4.35
CA PHE A 21 5.15 0.10 4.66
C PHE A 21 4.52 0.40 6.03
N ILE A 22 5.34 0.56 7.07
CA ILE A 22 4.86 0.92 8.41
C ILE A 22 4.16 2.27 8.39
N TRP A 23 4.76 3.27 7.73
CA TRP A 23 4.15 4.59 7.58
C TRP A 23 2.79 4.49 6.90
N TYR A 24 2.69 3.77 5.77
CA TYR A 24 1.44 3.57 5.05
C TYR A 24 0.34 3.04 5.97
N ILE A 25 0.60 1.96 6.72
CA ILE A 25 -0.38 1.39 7.66
C ILE A 25 -0.73 2.36 8.79
N ALA A 26 0.27 3.04 9.36
CA ALA A 26 0.07 3.94 10.48
C ALA A 26 -0.74 5.20 10.10
N THR A 27 -0.62 5.67 8.85
CA THR A 27 -1.35 6.83 8.35
C THR A 27 -2.61 6.47 7.58
N TRP A 28 -2.89 5.19 7.39
CA TRP A 28 -4.05 4.74 6.63
C TRP A 28 -5.34 5.07 7.38
N ASP A 29 -6.25 5.75 6.67
CA ASP A 29 -7.58 6.11 7.16
C ASP A 29 -8.64 5.32 6.38
N ALA A 30 -9.23 4.34 7.04
CA ALA A 30 -10.24 3.47 6.46
C ALA A 30 -11.57 4.19 6.19
N GLU A 31 -11.88 5.28 6.91
CA GLU A 31 -13.15 6.01 6.74
C GLU A 31 -13.09 6.98 5.56
N ALA A 32 -11.88 7.41 5.18
CA ALA A 32 -11.65 8.22 3.98
C ALA A 32 -11.85 7.42 2.68
N GLU A 33 -11.83 6.10 2.74
CA GLU A 33 -11.94 5.21 1.58
C GLU A 33 -13.35 4.61 1.49
N GLN A 34 -13.98 4.74 0.32
CA GLN A 34 -15.27 4.07 0.08
C GLN A 34 -15.07 2.55 0.17
N PRO A 35 -15.83 1.83 1.01
CA PRO A 35 -15.69 0.39 1.10
C PRO A 35 -15.95 -0.22 -0.28
N ILE A 36 -15.10 -1.15 -0.71
CA ILE A 36 -15.24 -1.82 -2.02
C ILE A 36 -16.45 -2.78 -2.06
N THR A 37 -17.29 -2.75 -1.02
CA THR A 37 -18.58 -3.44 -0.89
C THR A 37 -19.66 -2.72 -1.71
N TYR A 38 -19.39 -2.42 -2.99
CA TYR A 38 -20.41 -1.93 -3.92
C TYR A 38 -20.23 -2.56 -5.31
N LEU A 39 -20.43 -3.88 -5.39
CA LEU A 39 -21.19 -4.42 -6.52
C LEU A 39 -22.67 -4.14 -6.23
N THR A 40 -23.04 -2.86 -6.19
CA THR A 40 -24.43 -2.44 -6.11
C THR A 40 -25.16 -3.03 -7.32
N PRO A 41 -26.28 -3.76 -7.16
CA PRO A 41 -27.09 -4.30 -8.26
C PRO A 41 -27.62 -3.26 -9.25
N GLN A 42 -27.36 -1.97 -9.03
CA GLN A 42 -27.85 -0.86 -9.84
C GLN A 42 -27.36 -0.86 -11.29
N THR A 43 -26.27 -1.56 -11.61
CA THR A 43 -25.86 -1.83 -13.00
C THR A 43 -26.68 -2.92 -13.68
N MET A 44 -27.46 -3.75 -12.97
CA MET A 44 -28.31 -4.80 -13.56
C MET A 44 -29.75 -4.34 -13.87
N GLY A 45 -30.19 -3.20 -13.34
CA GLY A 45 -31.54 -2.66 -13.59
C GLY A 45 -31.67 -1.78 -14.85
N ALA A 46 -30.55 -1.45 -15.50
CA ALA A 46 -30.52 -0.61 -16.71
C ALA A 46 -30.48 -1.41 -18.03
N PHE A 47 -30.55 -2.74 -17.95
CA PHE A 47 -30.50 -3.66 -19.11
C PHE A 47 -31.81 -4.46 -19.29
N LEU A 48 -32.87 -4.09 -18.57
CA LEU A 48 -34.26 -4.56 -18.73
C LEU A 48 -35.16 -3.34 -18.90
#